data_AF-A0AA39SHZ7-F1
#
_entry.id   AF-A0AA39SHZ7-F1
#
_cell.length_a   1.000
_cell.length_b   1.000
_cell.length_c   1.000
_cell.angle_alpha   90.00
_cell.angle_beta   90.00
_cell.angle_gamma   90.00
#
_symmetry.space_group_name_H-M   'P 1'
#
loop_
_entity.id
_entity.type
_entity.pdbx_description
1 polymer ?
#
loop_
_entity_poly.entity_id
_entity_poly.type
_entity_poly.pdbx_seq_one_letter_code
_entity_poly.pdbx_strand_id
1 'polypeptide(L)'
;MDLVTNKREIEKFLNPESRVLLSELNQRMAPQFAKLNKSLSELVDEYSMVSFIPLDLRKKSSIRYVLGQIDNCIQFGEDADVKVKDFDPEDGDE
;
A
#
# COMPACT_ATOMS: atom_id res chain seq x y z
N MET A 1 5.80 -13.88 18.50
CA MET A 1 5.40 -12.86 19.49
C MET A 1 4.30 -12.05 18.83
N ASP A 2 3.13 -11.91 19.47
CA ASP A 2 2.06 -11.08 18.89
C ASP A 2 2.49 -9.62 19.02
N LEU A 3 2.59 -8.91 17.89
CA LEU A 3 3.05 -7.52 17.84
C LEU A 3 2.00 -6.56 18.40
N VAL A 4 0.75 -7.01 18.55
CA VAL A 4 -0.34 -6.17 19.05
C VAL A 4 -1.08 -6.89 20.18
N THR A 5 -0.76 -6.50 21.42
CA THR A 5 -1.41 -7.02 22.63
C THR A 5 -2.88 -6.62 22.73
N ASN A 6 -3.27 -5.45 22.21
CA ASN A 6 -4.66 -4.99 22.19
C ASN A 6 -5.20 -4.90 20.76
N LYS A 7 -6.02 -5.87 20.37
CA LYS A 7 -6.58 -5.97 19.02
C LYS A 7 -7.47 -4.79 18.60
N ARG A 8 -7.95 -3.97 19.56
CA ARG A 8 -8.70 -2.73 19.27
C ARG A 8 -7.81 -1.61 18.73
N GLU A 9 -6.53 -1.60 19.09
CA GLU A 9 -5.58 -0.61 18.56
C GLU A 9 -5.29 -0.86 17.08
N ILE A 10 -5.49 -2.10 16.58
CA ILE A 10 -5.29 -2.46 15.17
C ILE A 10 -6.20 -1.63 14.26
N GLU A 11 -7.43 -1.31 14.68
CA GLU A 11 -8.37 -0.53 13.86
C GLU A 11 -7.83 0.86 13.48
N LYS A 12 -7.03 1.47 14.36
CA LYS A 12 -6.36 2.75 14.11
C LYS A 12 -5.32 2.69 12.99
N PHE A 13 -4.74 1.51 12.79
CA PHE A 13 -3.74 1.28 11.73
C PHE A 13 -4.40 0.76 10.45
N LEU A 14 -5.49 0.00 10.54
CA LEU A 14 -6.22 -0.51 9.36
C LEU A 14 -6.96 0.59 8.61
N ASN A 15 -7.50 1.57 9.34
CA ASN A 15 -8.12 2.75 8.77
C ASN A 15 -7.38 3.98 9.33
N PRO A 16 -6.22 4.33 8.75
CA PRO A 16 -5.54 5.56 9.12
C PRO A 16 -6.44 6.71 8.66
N GLU A 17 -7.27 7.25 9.56
CA GLU A 17 -7.97 8.49 9.29
C GLU A 17 -6.90 9.55 9.04
N SER A 18 -6.79 10.01 7.79
CA SER A 18 -5.86 11.04 7.34
C SER A 18 -5.89 12.29 8.24
N ARG A 19 -7.05 12.60 8.82
CA ARG A 19 -7.21 13.64 9.85
C ARG A 19 -6.43 13.39 11.14
N VAL A 20 -6.37 12.14 11.62
CA VAL A 20 -5.63 11.77 12.84
C VAL A 20 -4.13 11.87 12.58
N LEU A 21 -3.66 11.35 11.45
CA LEU A 21 -2.27 11.46 10.99
C LEU A 21 -1.82 12.91 10.86
N LEU A 22 -2.63 13.75 10.22
CA LEU A 22 -2.36 15.18 10.08
C LEU A 22 -2.30 15.89 11.44
N SER A 23 -3.20 15.53 12.37
CA SER A 23 -3.21 16.12 13.72
C SER A 23 -1.93 15.77 14.48
N GLU A 24 -1.50 14.50 14.45
CA GLU A 24 -0.25 14.09 15.10
C GLU A 24 0.99 14.73 14.46
N LEU A 25 1.05 14.80 13.13
CA LEU A 25 2.15 15.45 12.41
C LEU A 25 2.28 16.93 12.78
N ASN A 26 1.15 17.63 12.90
CA ASN A 26 1.12 19.04 13.30
C ASN A 26 1.47 19.26 14.77
N GLN A 27 1.28 18.28 15.64
CA GLN A 27 1.71 18.35 17.04
C GLN A 27 3.22 18.12 17.21
N ARG A 28 3.81 17.28 16.37
CA ARG A 28 5.23 16.88 16.49
C ARG A 28 6.18 17.75 15.68
N MET A 29 5.69 18.43 14.64
CA MET A 29 6.51 19.24 13.75
C MET A 29 6.24 20.74 13.91
N ALA A 30 7.20 21.55 13.49
CA ALA A 30 7.09 23.00 13.56
C ALA A 30 5.90 23.51 12.71
N PRO A 31 5.19 24.57 13.14
CA PRO A 31 3.96 25.04 12.51
C PRO A 31 4.15 25.50 11.05
N GLN A 32 5.37 25.88 10.65
CA GLN A 32 5.71 26.19 9.27
C GLN A 32 5.49 25.04 8.28
N PHE A 33 5.46 23.78 8.76
CA PHE A 33 5.23 22.59 7.94
C PHE A 33 3.76 22.20 7.82
N ALA A 34 2.82 22.93 8.43
CA ALA A 34 1.40 22.56 8.44
C ALA A 34 0.81 22.37 7.03
N LYS A 35 1.21 23.20 6.07
CA LYS A 35 0.78 23.08 4.67
C LYS A 35 1.35 21.83 3.99
N LEU A 36 2.62 21.51 4.26
CA LEU A 36 3.27 20.30 3.75
C LEU A 36 2.61 19.04 4.32
N ASN A 37 2.36 19.01 5.63
CA ASN A 37 1.73 17.89 6.32
C ASN A 37 0.34 17.59 5.75
N LYS A 38 -0.41 18.66 5.48
CA LYS A 38 -1.74 18.55 4.86
C LYS A 38 -1.65 17.91 3.47
N SER A 39 -0.80 18.45 2.59
CA SER A 39 -0.66 17.92 1.23
C SER A 39 -0.15 16.48 1.20
N LEU A 40 0.77 16.12 2.10
CA LEU A 40 1.25 14.73 2.23
C LEU A 40 0.13 13.80 2.71
N SER A 41 -0.65 14.22 3.71
CA SER A 41 -1.76 13.43 4.23
C SER A 41 -2.88 13.25 3.21
N GLU A 42 -3.19 14.28 2.41
CA GLU A 42 -4.18 14.20 1.33
C GLU A 42 -3.70 13.24 0.24
N LEU A 43 -2.43 13.33 -0.17
CA LEU A 43 -1.84 12.44 -1.18
C LEU A 43 -1.88 10.97 -0.75
N VAL A 44 -1.52 10.67 0.50
CA VAL A 44 -1.51 9.29 1.01
C VAL A 44 -2.93 8.71 1.02
N ASP A 45 -3.93 9.53 1.36
CA ASP A 45 -5.34 9.14 1.44
C ASP A 45 -5.98 8.99 0.05
N GLU A 46 -5.87 10.01 -0.81
CA GLU A 46 -6.47 10.05 -2.15
C GLU A 46 -5.97 8.92 -3.06
N TYR A 47 -4.69 8.56 -2.93
CA TYR A 47 -4.05 7.53 -3.75
C TYR A 47 -3.90 6.19 -3.04
N SER A 48 -4.40 6.07 -1.79
CA SER A 48 -4.26 4.85 -0.98
C SER A 48 -2.81 4.31 -0.98
N MET A 49 -1.83 5.21 -0.87
CA MET A 49 -0.40 4.87 -1.04
C MET A 49 0.12 3.89 0.02
N VAL A 50 -0.53 3.84 1.18
CA VAL A 50 -0.17 2.95 2.28
C VAL A 50 -1.43 2.27 2.80
N SER A 51 -1.43 0.94 2.80
CA SER A 51 -2.49 0.11 3.36
C SER A 51 -1.90 -0.91 4.31
N PHE A 52 -2.53 -1.09 5.47
CA PHE A 52 -2.13 -2.09 6.46
C PHE A 52 -3.03 -3.32 6.32
N ILE A 53 -2.41 -4.49 6.21
CA ILE A 53 -3.12 -5.76 6.11
C ILE A 53 -2.95 -6.54 7.42
N PRO A 54 -4.04 -6.98 8.07
CA PRO A 54 -3.93 -7.73 9.31
C PRO A 54 -3.49 -9.17 9.04
N LEU A 55 -2.47 -9.63 9.76
CA LEU A 55 -1.98 -11.00 9.73
C LEU A 55 -2.32 -11.73 11.04
N ASP A 56 -3.13 -12.79 10.93
CA ASP A 56 -3.43 -13.72 12.01
C ASP A 56 -2.91 -15.11 11.64
N LEU A 57 -1.79 -15.51 12.25
CA LEU A 57 -1.12 -16.80 12.01
C LEU A 57 -2.00 -18.01 12.39
N ARG A 58 -3.05 -17.81 13.18
CA ARG A 58 -3.98 -18.88 13.58
C ARG A 58 -5.08 -19.10 12.55
N LYS A 59 -5.23 -18.19 11.59
CA LYS A 59 -6.27 -18.23 10.55
C LYS A 59 -5.64 -18.42 9.18
N LYS A 60 -5.82 -19.62 8.60
CA LYS A 60 -5.36 -19.93 7.25
C LYS A 60 -5.91 -18.96 6.18
N SER A 61 -7.13 -18.45 6.37
CA SER A 61 -7.72 -17.43 5.50
C SER A 61 -7.00 -16.08 5.55
N SER A 62 -6.48 -15.67 6.71
CA SER A 62 -5.69 -14.43 6.84
C SER A 62 -4.34 -14.57 6.13
N ILE A 63 -3.67 -15.71 6.28
CA ILE A 63 -2.41 -15.99 5.56
C ILE A 63 -2.66 -15.96 4.05
N ARG A 64 -3.73 -16.62 3.57
CA ARG A 64 -4.08 -16.62 2.15
C ARG A 64 -4.40 -15.21 1.63
N TYR A 65 -5.08 -14.40 2.43
CA TYR A 65 -5.38 -13.01 2.08
C TYR A 65 -4.09 -12.19 1.91
N VAL A 66 -3.16 -12.29 2.86
CA VAL A 66 -1.86 -11.59 2.80
C VAL A 66 -1.05 -12.02 1.57
N LEU A 67 -0.99 -13.32 1.28
CA LEU A 67 -0.30 -13.83 0.09
C LEU A 67 -0.90 -13.26 -1.20
N GLY A 68 -2.23 -13.21 -1.33
CA GLY A 68 -2.86 -12.61 -2.50
C GLY A 68 -2.58 -11.11 -2.65
N GLN A 69 -2.42 -10.38 -1.55
CA GLN A 69 -2.00 -8.97 -1.60
C GLN A 69 -0.55 -8.82 -2.04
N ILE A 70 0.35 -9.71 -1.59
CA ILE A 70 1.74 -9.75 -2.06
C ILE A 70 1.78 -10.00 -3.57
N ASP A 71 1.01 -10.98 -4.06
CA ASP A 71 0.93 -11.30 -5.49
C ASP A 71 0.46 -10.07 -6.31
N ASN A 72 -0.61 -9.40 -5.86
CA ASN A 72 -1.09 -8.17 -6.50
C ASN A 72 -0.04 -7.04 -6.52
N CYS A 73 0.73 -6.88 -5.43
CA CYS A 73 1.77 -5.86 -5.37
C CYS A 73 2.96 -6.18 -6.28
N ILE A 74 3.32 -7.45 -6.44
CA ILE A 74 4.40 -7.87 -7.34
C ILE A 74 4.01 -7.64 -8.80
N GLN A 75 2.75 -7.89 -9.16
CA GLN A 75 2.21 -7.69 -10.50
C GLN A 75 1.98 -6.21 -10.86
N PHE A 76 2.13 -5.30 -9.89
CA PHE A 76 1.94 -3.87 -10.14
C PHE A 76 3.00 -3.35 -11.11
N GLY A 77 2.57 -2.84 -12.26
CA GLY A 77 3.46 -2.25 -13.26
C GLY A 77 3.88 -3.19 -14.39
N GLU A 78 3.52 -4.48 -14.34
CA GLU A 78 3.75 -5.42 -15.46
C GLU A 78 3.03 -4.96 -16.74
N ASP A 79 1.85 -4.33 -16.63
CA ASP A 79 1.13 -3.77 -17.79
C ASP A 79 1.79 -2.53 -18.41
N ALA A 80 2.73 -1.90 -17.69
CA ALA A 80 3.52 -0.77 -18.18
C ALA A 80 4.85 -1.20 -18.83
N ASP A 81 5.22 -2.48 -18.71
CA ASP A 81 6.41 -3.01 -19.38
C ASP A 81 6.21 -2.99 -20.90
N VAL A 82 7.28 -2.61 -21.60
CA VAL A 82 7.29 -2.56 -23.05
C VAL A 82 7.15 -3.98 -23.57
N LYS A 83 5.99 -4.31 -24.15
CA LYS A 83 5.80 -5.54 -24.91
C LYS A 83 6.76 -5.51 -26.09
N VAL A 84 7.89 -6.17 -25.95
CA VAL A 84 8.79 -6.41 -27.07
C VAL A 84 7.97 -7.23 -28.05
N LYS A 85 7.61 -6.62 -29.17
CA LYS A 85 6.98 -7.35 -30.27
C LYS A 85 8.04 -8.38 -30.67
N ASP A 86 7.82 -9.66 -30.35
CA ASP A 86 8.63 -10.73 -30.90
C ASP A 86 8.65 -10.46 -32.40
N PHE A 87 9.85 -10.22 -32.94
CA PHE A 87 10.03 -10.13 -34.37
C PHE A 87 9.60 -11.51 -34.89
N ASP A 88 8.36 -11.62 -35.38
CA ASP A 88 7.99 -12.74 -36.23
C ASP A 88 9.07 -12.79 -37.31
N PRO A 89 9.89 -13.86 -37.38
CA PRO A 89 10.73 -14.04 -38.54
C PRO A 89 9.75 -14.11 -39.72
N GLU A 90 9.83 -13.16 -40.65
CA GLU A 90 9.14 -13.27 -41.93
C GLU A 90 9.49 -14.66 -42.47
N ASP A 91 8.50 -15.54 -42.58
CA ASP A 91 8.62 -16.82 -43.26
C ASP A 91 9.17 -16.51 -44.65
N GLY A 92 10.48 -16.76 -44.81
CA GLY A 92 11.18 -16.60 -46.06
C GLY A 92 10.71 -17.70 -47.01
N ASP A 93 9.59 -17.45 -47.69
CA ASP A 93 9.25 -18.13 -48.92
C ASP A 93 10.22 -17.65 -50.02
N GLU A 94 11.34 -18.36 -50.19
CA GLU A 94 11.97 -18.66 -51.49
C GLU A 94 12.91 -19.87 -51.41
#